data_AF-A0A243W7X9-F1
#
_entry.id   AF-A0A243W7X9-F1
#
_cell.length_a   1.000
_cell.length_b   1.000
_cell.length_c   1.000
_cell.angle_alpha   90.00
_cell.angle_beta   90.00
_cell.angle_gamma   90.00
#
_symmetry.space_group_name_H-M   'P 1'
#
loop_
_entity.id
_entity.type
_entity.pdbx_description
1 polymer ?
#
loop_
_entity_poly.entity_id
_entity_poly.type
_entity_poly.pdbx_seq_one_letter_code
_entity_poly.pdbx_strand_id
1 'polypeptide(L)'
;MELIPYQPKLTQAQFLADLLERFPAVAADVLEEEGLIHLQVSAWARYANTCLAHGQLEEVARIIEYFQHTVEQVDSTTENALYVSFLEHLEFSGESENAKQARQLLAPQYLEIWHQLRAWLGLA
;
A
#
# COMPACT_ATOMS: atom_id res chain seq x y z
N MET A 1 -11.88 20.00 -27.66
CA MET A 1 -12.08 18.70 -27.02
C MET A 1 -10.71 18.03 -26.98
N GLU A 2 -9.97 18.23 -25.90
CA GLU A 2 -8.67 17.58 -25.74
C GLU A 2 -8.90 16.10 -25.43
N LEU A 3 -8.27 15.22 -26.22
CA LEU A 3 -8.23 13.80 -25.92
C LEU A 3 -7.30 13.64 -24.72
N ILE A 4 -7.83 13.22 -23.58
CA ILE A 4 -7.00 12.78 -22.46
C ILE A 4 -6.23 11.54 -22.95
N PRO A 5 -4.89 11.53 -22.93
CA PRO A 5 -4.13 10.37 -23.36
C PRO A 5 -4.49 9.17 -22.48
N TYR A 6 -4.94 8.08 -23.10
CA TYR A 6 -5.15 6.81 -22.42
C TYR A 6 -3.77 6.26 -22.01
N GLN A 7 -3.48 6.28 -20.72
CA GLN A 7 -2.38 5.50 -20.16
C GLN A 7 -2.91 4.10 -19.82
N PRO A 8 -2.33 3.03 -20.40
CA PRO A 8 -2.75 1.68 -20.05
C PRO A 8 -2.43 1.42 -18.57
N LYS A 9 -3.42 0.87 -17.85
CA LYS A 9 -3.23 0.39 -16.48
C LYS A 9 -2.16 -0.71 -16.45
N LEU A 10 -1.30 -0.69 -15.43
CA LEU A 10 -0.32 -1.72 -15.15
C LEU A 10 -1.04 -3.05 -14.90
N THR A 11 -0.54 -4.10 -15.52
CA THR A 11 -0.92 -5.46 -15.16
C THR A 11 -0.37 -5.82 -13.77
N GLN A 12 -1.01 -6.79 -13.09
CA GLN A 12 -0.48 -7.38 -11.86
C GLN A 12 1.00 -7.76 -11.95
N ALA A 13 1.44 -8.36 -13.05
CA ALA A 13 2.84 -8.75 -13.23
C ALA A 13 3.79 -7.53 -13.31
N GLN A 14 3.38 -6.46 -13.99
CA GLN A 14 4.15 -5.22 -14.07
C GLN A 14 4.21 -4.50 -12.71
N PHE A 15 3.09 -4.47 -11.98
CA PHE A 15 3.04 -3.95 -10.62
C PHE A 15 4.00 -4.71 -9.69
N LEU A 16 3.94 -6.04 -9.68
CA LEU A 16 4.79 -6.86 -8.83
C LEU A 16 6.27 -6.72 -9.20
N ALA A 17 6.61 -6.66 -10.49
CA ALA A 17 7.98 -6.45 -10.92
C ALA A 17 8.55 -5.11 -10.41
N ASP A 18 7.80 -4.02 -10.57
CA ASP A 18 8.21 -2.68 -10.10
C ASP A 18 8.22 -2.58 -8.56
N LEU A 19 7.27 -3.23 -7.86
CA LEU A 19 7.28 -3.35 -6.40
C LEU A 19 8.57 -4.03 -5.90
N LEU A 20 8.94 -5.17 -6.50
CA LEU A 20 10.11 -5.94 -6.10
C LEU A 20 11.43 -5.24 -6.46
N GLU A 21 11.46 -4.47 -7.54
CA GLU A 21 12.61 -3.64 -7.89
C GLU A 21 12.84 -2.52 -6.85
N ARG A 22 11.75 -1.88 -6.39
CA ARG A 22 11.82 -0.75 -5.44
C ARG A 22 12.03 -1.17 -3.99
N PHE A 23 11.47 -2.31 -3.59
CA PHE A 23 11.47 -2.82 -2.22
C PHE A 23 12.00 -4.26 -2.17
N PRO A 24 13.27 -4.50 -2.53
CA PRO A 24 13.81 -5.86 -2.61
C PRO A 24 13.75 -6.63 -1.28
N ALA A 25 13.64 -5.93 -0.15
CA ALA A 25 13.49 -6.53 1.18
C ALA A 25 12.20 -7.36 1.34
N VAL A 26 11.13 -7.07 0.58
CA VAL A 26 9.86 -7.82 0.64
C VAL A 26 9.83 -9.02 -0.32
N ALA A 27 10.86 -9.21 -1.14
CA ALA A 27 10.80 -10.14 -2.26
C ALA A 27 10.53 -11.58 -1.86
N ALA A 28 11.15 -12.07 -0.78
CA ALA A 28 10.92 -13.43 -0.30
C ALA A 28 9.44 -13.64 0.05
N ASP A 29 8.86 -12.75 0.86
CA ASP A 29 7.48 -12.87 1.34
C ASP A 29 6.45 -12.69 0.22
N VAL A 30 6.73 -11.82 -0.77
CA VAL A 30 5.83 -11.61 -1.93
C VAL A 30 5.89 -12.77 -2.91
N LEU A 31 7.05 -13.38 -3.10
CA LEU A 31 7.21 -14.51 -4.02
C LEU A 31 6.69 -15.82 -3.43
N GLU A 32 6.65 -15.98 -2.10
CA GLU A 32 6.02 -17.13 -1.44
C GLU A 32 4.52 -17.22 -1.77
N GLU A 33 3.87 -16.08 -1.98
CA GLU A 33 2.43 -15.96 -2.23
C GLU A 33 2.10 -15.85 -3.74
N GLU A 34 2.92 -16.45 -4.61
CA GLU A 34 2.82 -16.29 -6.07
C GLU A 34 1.42 -16.57 -6.63
N GLY A 35 0.90 -15.64 -7.43
CA GLY A 35 -0.41 -15.73 -8.07
C GLY A 35 -1.58 -15.32 -7.17
N LEU A 36 -1.34 -15.05 -5.88
CA LEU A 36 -2.36 -14.64 -4.92
C LEU A 36 -2.19 -13.16 -4.55
N ILE A 37 -2.59 -12.26 -5.46
CA ILE A 37 -2.31 -10.81 -5.34
C ILE A 37 -2.66 -10.20 -3.99
N HIS A 38 -3.78 -10.61 -3.37
CA HIS A 38 -4.17 -10.16 -2.05
C HIS A 38 -3.14 -10.54 -0.97
N LEU A 39 -2.62 -11.77 -1.01
CA LEU A 39 -1.59 -12.23 -0.06
C LEU A 39 -0.24 -11.58 -0.33
N GLN A 40 0.12 -11.39 -1.61
CA GLN A 40 1.33 -10.66 -2.01
C GLN A 40 1.31 -9.22 -1.51
N VAL A 41 0.17 -8.53 -1.68
CA VAL A 41 -0.01 -7.15 -1.20
C VAL A 41 -0.06 -7.10 0.33
N SER A 42 -0.66 -8.11 0.99
CA SER A 42 -0.58 -8.23 2.46
C SER A 42 0.83 -8.45 2.98
N ALA A 43 1.70 -9.18 2.26
CA ALA A 43 3.11 -9.30 2.61
C ALA A 43 3.81 -7.93 2.61
N TRP A 44 3.50 -7.10 1.62
CA TRP A 44 4.00 -5.73 1.57
C TRP A 44 3.45 -4.84 2.70
N ALA A 45 2.19 -5.01 3.10
CA ALA A 45 1.63 -4.31 4.26
C ALA A 45 2.36 -4.69 5.57
N ARG A 46 2.66 -5.98 5.76
CA ARG A 46 3.45 -6.46 6.91
C ARG A 46 4.86 -5.84 6.93
N TYR A 47 5.49 -5.70 5.77
CA TYR A 47 6.77 -5.00 5.67
C TYR A 47 6.64 -3.54 6.09
N ALA A 48 5.64 -2.80 5.59
CA ALA A 48 5.40 -1.42 5.99
C ALA A 48 5.18 -1.27 7.50
N ASN A 49 4.38 -2.15 8.10
CA ASN A 49 4.15 -2.17 9.55
C ASN A 49 5.42 -2.51 10.34
N THR A 50 6.27 -3.40 9.82
CA THR A 50 7.57 -3.70 10.42
C THR A 50 8.49 -2.48 10.40
N CYS A 51 8.55 -1.75 9.27
CA CYS A 51 9.31 -0.49 9.19
C CYS A 51 8.77 0.54 10.19
N LEU A 52 7.45 0.68 10.29
CA LEU A 52 6.77 1.59 11.22
C LEU A 52 7.10 1.27 12.69
N ALA A 53 7.02 -0.01 13.08
CA ALA A 53 7.33 -0.48 14.42
C ALA A 53 8.79 -0.20 14.82
N HIS A 54 9.72 -0.27 13.86
CA HIS A 54 11.14 0.01 14.07
C HIS A 54 11.51 1.49 13.88
N GLY A 55 10.55 2.38 13.62
CA GLY A 55 10.81 3.81 13.42
C GLY A 55 11.55 4.15 12.13
N GLN A 56 11.51 3.27 11.13
CA GLN A 56 12.10 3.47 9.81
C GLN A 56 11.21 4.37 8.94
N LEU A 57 10.95 5.60 9.41
CA LEU A 57 9.95 6.48 8.82
C LEU A 57 10.27 6.94 7.39
N GLU A 58 11.55 7.00 7.02
CA GLU A 58 11.96 7.27 5.62
C GLU A 58 11.49 6.15 4.68
N GLU A 59 11.64 4.89 5.10
CA GLU A 59 11.18 3.75 4.30
C GLU A 59 9.65 3.68 4.26
N VAL A 60 8.97 3.96 5.38
CA VAL A 60 7.50 4.10 5.42
C VAL A 60 7.03 5.20 4.46
N ALA A 61 7.73 6.33 4.39
CA ALA A 61 7.42 7.40 3.45
C ALA A 61 7.56 6.94 1.99
N ARG A 62 8.63 6.22 1.65
CA ARG A 62 8.81 5.65 0.29
C ARG A 62 7.69 4.67 -0.07
N ILE A 63 7.28 3.82 0.87
CA ILE A 63 6.20 2.85 0.68
C ILE A 63 4.87 3.58 0.46
N ILE A 64 4.53 4.56 1.31
CA ILE A 64 3.29 5.33 1.18
C ILE A 64 3.29 6.14 -0.12
N GLU A 65 4.40 6.80 -0.45
CA GLU A 65 4.54 7.52 -1.71
C GLU A 65 4.31 6.58 -2.90
N TYR A 66 4.89 5.38 -2.89
CA TYR A 66 4.68 4.40 -3.94
C TYR A 66 3.22 3.95 -4.07
N PHE A 67 2.56 3.63 -2.95
CA PHE A 67 1.14 3.28 -2.93
C PHE A 67 0.30 4.38 -3.61
N GLN A 68 0.48 5.64 -3.21
CA GLN A 68 -0.34 6.76 -3.66
C GLN A 68 -0.18 7.07 -5.15
N HIS A 69 1.01 6.82 -5.71
CA HIS A 69 1.27 6.99 -7.14
C HIS A 69 0.74 5.82 -7.99
N THR A 70 0.60 4.63 -7.40
CA THR A 70 0.39 3.39 -8.15
C THR A 70 -1.06 2.88 -8.07
N VAL A 71 -1.78 3.17 -6.98
CA VAL A 71 -3.10 2.55 -6.71
C VAL A 71 -4.14 2.77 -7.80
N GLU A 72 -4.17 3.95 -8.43
CA GLU A 72 -5.11 4.24 -9.53
C GLU A 72 -4.59 3.80 -10.91
N GLN A 73 -3.31 3.42 -11.00
CA GLN A 73 -2.61 3.10 -12.25
C GLN A 73 -2.54 1.61 -12.55
N VAL A 74 -3.07 0.75 -11.68
CA VAL A 74 -3.08 -0.71 -11.84
C VAL A 74 -4.45 -1.21 -12.29
N ASP A 75 -4.51 -2.46 -12.76
CA ASP A 75 -5.78 -3.14 -13.04
C ASP A 75 -6.69 -3.21 -11.80
N SER A 76 -8.00 -3.37 -12.01
CA SER A 76 -8.99 -3.28 -10.92
C SER A 76 -8.83 -4.35 -9.83
N THR A 77 -8.22 -5.50 -10.15
CA THR A 77 -7.98 -6.56 -9.16
C THR A 77 -6.84 -6.15 -8.24
N THR A 78 -5.75 -5.65 -8.82
CA THR A 78 -4.60 -5.13 -8.09
C THR A 78 -4.97 -3.88 -7.28
N GLU A 79 -5.76 -2.97 -7.86
CA GLU A 79 -6.29 -1.78 -7.18
C GLU A 79 -7.10 -2.17 -5.93
N ASN A 80 -8.01 -3.13 -6.07
CA ASN A 80 -8.78 -3.64 -4.93
C ASN A 80 -7.87 -4.24 -3.85
N ALA A 81 -6.86 -5.03 -4.23
CA ALA A 81 -5.89 -5.57 -3.29
C ALA A 81 -5.10 -4.47 -2.55
N LEU A 82 -4.70 -3.40 -3.25
CA LEU A 82 -4.02 -2.26 -2.63
C LEU A 82 -4.89 -1.56 -1.58
N TYR A 83 -6.20 -1.44 -1.79
CA TYR A 83 -7.10 -0.89 -0.78
C TYR A 83 -7.32 -1.83 0.41
N VAL A 84 -7.75 -3.08 0.16
CA VAL A 84 -8.21 -3.98 1.24
C VAL A 84 -7.09 -4.79 1.88
N SER A 85 -6.02 -5.09 1.14
CA SER A 85 -4.92 -5.93 1.63
C SER A 85 -3.68 -5.14 2.02
N PHE A 86 -3.56 -3.87 1.58
CA PHE A 86 -2.50 -2.96 2.01
C PHE A 86 -3.01 -1.83 2.87
N LEU A 87 -3.77 -0.88 2.32
CA LEU A 87 -4.16 0.33 3.03
C LEU A 87 -4.89 0.00 4.35
N GLU A 88 -5.94 -0.81 4.30
CA GLU A 88 -6.69 -1.26 5.48
C GLU A 88 -5.81 -1.81 6.61
N HIS A 89 -4.74 -2.53 6.22
CA HIS A 89 -3.87 -3.27 7.11
C HIS A 89 -2.70 -2.43 7.66
N LEU A 90 -2.55 -1.18 7.25
CA LEU A 90 -1.53 -0.29 7.82
C LEU A 90 -1.87 0.02 9.28
N GLU A 91 -0.92 -0.23 10.17
CA GLU A 91 -1.05 -0.07 11.63
C GLU A 91 -0.84 1.37 12.07
N PHE A 92 -1.61 2.28 11.46
CA PHE A 92 -1.66 3.66 11.87
C PHE A 92 -2.53 3.90 13.11
N SER A 93 -3.04 2.86 13.77
CA SER A 93 -3.81 3.01 15.01
C SER A 93 -2.91 3.37 16.19
N GLY A 94 -3.43 4.18 17.12
CA GLY A 94 -2.79 4.49 18.39
C GLY A 94 -1.97 5.78 18.43
N GLU A 95 -1.36 6.01 19.59
CA GLU A 95 -0.75 7.28 19.99
C GLU A 95 0.79 7.29 19.94
N SER A 96 1.41 6.27 19.35
CA SER A 96 2.86 6.30 19.16
C SER A 96 3.25 7.44 18.22
N GLU A 97 4.39 8.07 18.49
CA GLU A 97 4.88 9.17 17.64
C GLU A 97 5.11 8.70 16.19
N ASN A 98 5.55 7.45 16.00
CA ASN A 98 5.70 6.85 14.69
C ASN A 98 4.35 6.76 13.95
N ALA A 99 3.29 6.28 14.62
CA ALA A 99 1.96 6.19 14.01
C ALA A 99 1.40 7.57 13.67
N LYS A 100 1.58 8.56 14.55
CA LYS A 100 1.19 9.96 14.27
C LYS A 100 1.90 10.52 13.05
N GLN A 101 3.21 10.33 12.96
CA GLN A 101 4.00 10.81 11.82
C GLN A 101 3.63 10.07 10.53
N ALA A 102 3.42 8.75 10.59
CA ALA A 102 3.05 7.98 9.42
C ALA A 102 1.68 8.37 8.85
N ARG A 103 0.69 8.72 9.71
CA ARG A 103 -0.60 9.26 9.24
C ARG A 103 -0.46 10.56 8.44
N GLN A 104 0.55 11.38 8.75
CA GLN A 104 0.81 12.63 8.03
C GLN A 104 1.42 12.41 6.64
N LEU A 105 1.93 11.22 6.36
CA LEU A 105 2.49 10.86 5.04
C LEU A 105 1.40 10.48 4.04
N LEU A 106 0.22 10.05 4.52
CA LEU A 106 -0.93 9.80 3.67
C LEU A 106 -1.59 11.11 3.24
N ALA A 107 -1.91 11.21 1.96
CA ALA A 107 -2.76 12.24 1.42
C ALA A 107 -4.16 12.11 2.05
N PRO A 108 -4.87 13.25 2.27
CA PRO A 108 -6.11 13.27 3.03
C PRO A 108 -7.18 12.27 2.53
N GLN A 109 -7.28 12.07 1.22
CA GLN A 109 -8.24 11.13 0.64
C GLN A 109 -7.98 9.68 1.04
N TYR A 110 -6.72 9.25 1.12
CA TYR A 110 -6.36 7.89 1.49
C TYR A 110 -6.45 7.68 3.00
N LEU A 111 -6.19 8.72 3.80
CA LEU A 111 -6.43 8.68 5.24
C LEU A 111 -7.92 8.52 5.56
N GLU A 112 -8.78 9.24 4.84
CA GLU A 112 -10.24 9.08 4.97
C GLU A 112 -10.69 7.66 4.57
N ILE A 113 -10.20 7.12 3.46
CA ILE A 113 -10.49 5.74 3.04
C ILE A 113 -10.02 4.74 4.10
N TRP A 114 -8.82 4.93 4.66
CA TRP A 114 -8.30 4.09 5.74
C TRP A 114 -9.24 4.05 6.95
N HIS A 115 -9.75 5.22 7.39
CA HIS A 115 -10.73 5.30 8.47
C HIS A 115 -12.02 4.54 8.13
N GLN A 116 -12.54 4.71 6.90
CA GLN A 116 -13.77 4.05 6.46
C GLN A 116 -13.64 2.53 6.41
N LEU A 117 -12.54 2.01 5.85
CA LEU A 117 -12.27 0.58 5.77
C LEU A 117 -12.23 -0.06 7.17
N ARG A 118 -11.56 0.60 8.11
CA ARG A 118 -11.46 0.09 9.49
C ARG A 118 -12.75 0.21 10.28
N ALA A 119 -13.53 1.28 10.06
CA ALA A 119 -14.85 1.42 10.68
C ALA A 119 -15.80 0.29 10.25
N TRP A 120 -15.73 -0.11 8.97
CA TRP A 120 -16.51 -1.23 8.43
C TRP A 120 -16.21 -2.57 9.13
N LEU A 121 -14.98 -2.74 9.62
CA LEU A 121 -14.51 -3.95 10.30
C LEU A 121 -14.61 -3.87 11.83
N GLY A 122 -15.08 -2.74 12.39
CA GLY A 122 -15.11 -2.51 13.84
C GLY A 122 -13.72 -2.32 14.45
N LEU A 123 -12.75 -1.85 13.67
CA LEU A 123 -11.33 -1.64 14.03
C LEU A 123 -10.95 -0.16 14.17
N ALA A 124 -11.94 0.74 14.21
CA ALA A 124 -11.78 2.19 14.32
C ALA A 124 -11.67 2.65 15.78
#